data_AF-A0A7J8EGR0-F1
#
_entry.id   AF-A0A7J8EGR0-F1
#
_cell.length_a   1.000
_cell.length_b   1.000
_cell.length_c   1.000
_cell.angle_alpha   90.00
_cell.angle_beta   90.00
_cell.angle_gamma   90.00
#
_symmetry.space_group_name_H-M   'P 1'
#
loop_
_entity.id
_entity.type
_entity.pdbx_description
1 polymer ?
#
loop_
_entity_poly.entity_id
_entity_poly.type
_entity_poly.pdbx_seq_one_letter_code
_entity_poly.pdbx_strand_id
1 'polypeptide(L)'
;MSGPTESEDTCGWRCPEHSDRVAELFCRRCRQCVCALCPVLGAHRGHPVGLALEEAAHVKKLTQEYLKQLTTKKQQQVGNRNQIEDAAEQLKAHAESSKTWLTGKFTELRLLLDEEEVLAKKFIDKNTQFALQAYGDQIRSCEDQIDILSSLSNRVCSISQETDPVQLLQT
;
A
#
# COMPACT_ATOMS: atom_id res chain seq x y z
N MET A 1 70.99 5.66 52.77
CA MET A 1 71.12 7.04 52.25
C MET A 1 70.08 7.18 51.15
N SER A 2 69.05 7.97 51.46
CA SER A 2 68.15 8.72 50.57
C SER A 2 67.51 8.00 49.38
N GLY A 3 66.23 7.64 49.55
CA GLY A 3 65.33 7.32 48.43
C GLY A 3 64.87 8.59 47.69
N PRO A 4 64.41 8.48 46.44
CA PRO A 4 63.83 9.61 45.72
C PRO A 4 62.37 9.81 46.15
N THR A 5 62.09 11.03 46.59
CA THR A 5 60.78 11.60 46.87
C THR A 5 59.85 11.49 45.67
N GLU A 6 58.70 10.85 45.86
CA GLU A 6 57.53 10.95 44.99
C GLU A 6 57.05 12.41 45.02
N SER A 7 57.30 13.15 43.93
CA SER A 7 56.62 14.41 43.69
C SER A 7 55.24 14.08 43.13
N GLU A 8 54.23 14.11 44.00
CA GLU A 8 52.83 14.16 43.59
C GLU A 8 52.63 15.38 42.68
N ASP A 9 52.68 15.17 41.37
CA ASP A 9 52.29 16.14 40.35
C ASP A 9 50.76 16.34 40.41
N THR A 10 50.31 17.01 41.47
CA THR A 10 49.02 17.69 41.47
C THR A 10 49.16 18.90 40.55
N CYS A 11 48.97 18.69 39.25
CA CYS A 11 48.76 19.78 38.30
C CYS A 11 47.39 20.42 38.61
N GLY A 12 47.34 21.16 39.73
CA GLY A 12 46.19 21.93 40.16
C GLY A 12 46.03 23.13 39.26
N TRP A 13 44.85 23.27 38.65
CA TRP A 13 44.48 24.44 37.88
C TRP A 13 44.75 25.70 38.70
N ARG A 14 45.41 26.70 38.11
CA ARG A 14 45.73 27.97 38.79
C ARG A 14 44.58 28.95 38.65
N CYS A 15 44.40 29.80 39.65
CA CYS A 15 43.40 30.85 39.58
C CYS A 15 43.78 31.89 38.51
N PRO A 16 42.87 32.23 37.58
CA PRO A 16 43.14 33.22 36.53
C PRO A 16 43.51 34.61 37.07
N GLU A 17 42.96 35.01 38.22
CA GLU A 17 43.21 36.31 38.85
C GLU A 17 44.41 36.29 39.83
N HIS A 18 44.70 35.13 40.40
CA HIS A 18 45.73 34.95 41.42
C HIS A 18 46.61 33.76 41.01
N SER A 19 47.47 33.99 40.03
CA SER A 19 48.25 32.95 39.33
C SER A 19 49.13 32.07 40.24
N ASP A 20 49.46 32.56 41.43
CA ASP A 20 50.21 31.87 42.48
C ASP A 20 49.34 30.88 43.29
N ARG A 21 48.01 30.96 43.19
CA ARG A 21 47.06 30.16 43.98
C ARG A 21 46.34 29.09 43.16
N VAL A 22 45.98 28.00 43.82
CA VAL A 22 45.20 26.90 43.24
C VAL A 22 43.72 27.31 43.13
N ALA A 23 43.08 26.94 42.02
CA ALA A 23 41.66 27.14 41.77
C ALA A 23 40.84 25.96 42.32
N GLU A 24 40.57 25.99 43.63
CA GLU A 24 39.84 24.95 44.36
C GLU A 24 38.33 25.18 44.45
N LEU A 25 37.85 26.37 44.08
CA LEU A 25 36.44 26.75 44.09
C LEU A 25 35.90 26.92 42.67
N PHE A 26 34.59 26.72 42.50
CA PHE A 26 33.87 27.04 41.27
C PHE A 26 32.82 28.11 41.55
N CYS A 27 32.95 29.25 40.88
CA CYS A 27 31.98 30.32 40.92
C CYS A 27 30.79 29.97 40.02
N ARG A 28 29.64 29.63 40.63
CA ARG A 28 28.43 29.22 39.89
C ARG A 28 27.87 30.33 39.00
N ARG A 29 28.02 31.59 39.42
CA ARG A 29 27.55 32.75 38.64
C ARG A 29 28.42 32.99 37.41
N CYS A 30 29.74 32.99 37.58
CA CYS A 30 30.69 33.28 36.49
C CYS A 30 31.06 32.05 35.65
N ARG A 31 30.71 30.85 36.12
CA ARG A 31 31.09 29.56 35.52
C ARG A 31 32.60 29.39 35.36
N GLN A 32 33.36 29.75 36.39
CA GLN A 32 34.82 29.72 36.38
C GLN A 32 35.37 29.10 37.65
N CYS A 33 36.48 28.36 37.53
CA CYS A 33 37.26 27.90 38.67
C CYS A 33 38.15 29.03 39.20
N VAL A 34 38.10 29.28 40.50
CA VAL A 34 38.75 30.40 41.19
C VAL A 34 39.39 29.93 42.50
N CYS A 35 40.35 30.68 43.06
CA CYS A 35 40.91 30.37 44.38
C CYS A 35 40.02 30.90 45.52
N ALA A 36 40.32 30.53 46.78
CA ALA A 36 39.62 31.01 47.96
C ALA A 36 39.67 32.55 48.19
N LEU A 37 40.58 33.29 47.54
CA LEU A 37 40.66 34.74 47.68
C LEU A 37 39.61 35.47 46.83
N CYS A 38 39.28 34.94 45.64
CA CYS A 38 38.35 35.56 44.69
C CYS A 38 36.98 35.91 45.28
N PRO A 39 36.33 35.06 46.12
CA PRO A 39 35.02 35.37 46.70
C PRO A 39 35.06 36.37 47.86
N VAL A 40 36.24 36.63 48.44
CA VAL A 40 36.39 37.49 49.62
C VAL A 40 36.92 38.87 49.22
N LEU A 41 37.98 38.90 48.41
CA LEU A 41 38.72 40.11 48.06
C LEU A 41 38.89 40.32 46.53
N GLY A 42 38.54 39.35 45.70
CA GLY A 42 38.67 39.43 44.24
C GLY A 42 37.37 39.79 43.50
N ALA A 43 37.36 39.59 42.17
CA ALA A 43 36.23 40.03 41.33
C ALA A 43 34.97 39.19 41.49
N HIS A 44 35.05 38.06 42.20
CA HIS A 44 33.93 37.15 42.47
C HIS A 44 33.28 37.40 43.84
N ARG A 45 33.55 38.55 44.47
CA ARG A 45 33.01 38.89 45.79
C ARG A 45 31.49 38.84 45.82
N GLY A 46 30.94 38.08 46.76
CA GLY A 46 29.50 37.89 46.92
C GLY A 46 28.85 36.96 45.88
N HIS A 47 29.63 36.29 45.03
CA HIS A 47 29.11 35.27 44.12
C HIS A 47 28.98 33.91 44.84
N PRO A 48 27.97 33.10 44.50
CA PRO A 48 27.86 31.74 45.02
C PRO A 48 29.02 30.88 44.50
N VAL A 49 29.77 30.29 45.44
CA VAL A 49 30.89 29.40 45.16
C VAL A 49 30.68 28.04 45.83
N GLY A 50 31.17 26.98 45.19
CA GLY A 50 31.26 25.62 45.77
C GLY A 50 32.66 25.05 45.52
N LEU A 51 32.99 23.89 46.10
CA LEU A 51 34.25 23.21 45.81
C LEU A 51 34.26 22.74 44.36
N ALA A 52 35.31 23.06 43.61
CA ALA A 52 35.42 22.73 42.19
C ALA A 52 35.30 21.22 41.93
N LEU A 53 35.89 20.40 42.82
CA LEU A 53 35.82 18.94 42.75
C LEU A 53 34.39 18.42 42.92
N GLU A 54 33.62 18.99 43.85
CA GLU A 54 32.23 18.58 44.11
C GLU A 54 31.32 18.97 42.94
N GLU A 55 31.47 20.19 42.41
CA GLU A 55 30.73 20.67 41.24
C GLU A 55 31.05 19.82 40.00
N ALA A 56 32.33 19.49 39.78
CA ALA A 56 32.75 18.62 38.69
C ALA A 56 32.17 17.20 38.82
N ALA A 57 32.18 16.63 40.03
CA ALA A 57 31.58 15.32 40.30
C ALA A 57 30.06 15.34 40.05
N HIS A 58 29.37 16.40 40.48
CA HIS A 58 27.94 16.58 40.26
C HIS A 58 27.60 16.70 38.77
N VAL A 59 28.31 17.55 38.02
CA VAL A 59 28.14 17.67 36.56
C VAL A 59 28.40 16.33 35.88
N LYS A 60 29.50 15.64 36.21
CA LYS A 60 29.84 14.32 35.64
C LYS A 60 28.72 13.30 35.89
N LYS A 61 28.15 13.26 37.10
CA LYS A 61 27.03 12.37 37.44
C LYS A 61 25.79 12.69 36.61
N LEU A 62 25.41 13.97 36.49
CA LEU A 62 24.28 14.39 35.67
C LEU A 62 24.49 14.06 34.19
N THR A 63 25.68 14.34 33.65
CA THR A 63 26.02 14.01 32.26
C THR A 63 25.92 12.52 32.00
N GLN A 64 26.41 11.67 32.91
CA GLN A 64 26.29 10.21 32.77
C GLN A 64 24.83 9.76 32.77
N GLU A 65 23.98 10.36 33.62
CA GLU A 65 22.55 10.05 33.65
C GLU A 65 21.85 10.45 32.35
N TYR A 66 22.11 11.65 31.83
CA TYR A 66 21.57 12.08 30.54
C TYR A 66 22.06 11.22 29.38
N LEU A 67 23.32 10.78 29.38
CA LEU A 67 23.85 9.87 28.36
C LEU A 67 23.12 8.52 28.36
N LYS A 68 22.80 7.97 29.54
CA LYS A 68 21.98 6.75 29.65
C LYS A 68 20.60 6.98 29.06
N GLN A 69 19.93 8.06 29.42
CA GLN A 69 18.58 8.38 28.92
C GLN A 69 18.57 8.57 27.40
N LEU A 70 19.57 9.26 26.84
CA LEU A 70 19.71 9.43 25.39
C LEU A 70 19.94 8.10 24.69
N THR A 71 20.74 7.22 25.28
CA THR A 71 20.98 5.87 24.74
C THR A 71 19.70 5.05 24.71
N THR A 72 18.92 5.07 25.79
CA THR A 72 17.61 4.40 25.86
C THR A 72 16.64 4.96 24.84
N LYS A 73 16.51 6.29 24.73
CA LYS A 73 15.65 6.93 23.72
C LYS A 73 16.08 6.59 22.30
N LYS A 74 17.38 6.57 22.01
CA LYS A 74 17.90 6.15 20.70
C LYS A 74 17.48 4.71 20.38
N GLN A 75 17.64 3.79 21.32
CA GLN A 75 17.24 2.40 21.12
C GLN A 75 15.73 2.26 20.88
N GLN A 76 14.91 3.02 21.61
CA GLN A 76 13.46 3.05 21.40
C GLN A 76 13.11 3.55 19.99
N GLN A 77 13.76 4.62 19.51
CA GLN A 77 13.53 5.15 18.17
C GLN A 77 13.94 4.16 17.06
N VAL A 78 15.03 3.40 17.26
CA VAL A 78 15.39 2.31 16.35
C VAL A 78 14.29 1.23 16.33
N GLY A 79 13.76 0.85 17.50
CA GLY A 79 12.64 -0.09 17.58
C GLY A 79 11.39 0.41 16.86
N ASN A 80 11.01 1.68 17.08
CA ASN A 80 9.87 2.29 16.42
C ASN A 80 10.05 2.33 14.89
N ARG A 81 11.25 2.69 14.41
CA ARG A 81 11.55 2.71 12.97
C ARG A 81 11.35 1.33 12.35
N ASN A 82 11.91 0.29 12.96
CA ASN A 82 11.78 -1.08 12.44
C ASN A 82 10.31 -1.52 12.42
N GLN A 83 9.52 -1.20 13.46
CA GLN A 83 8.08 -1.51 13.47
C GLN A 83 7.31 -0.80 12.35
N ILE A 84 7.65 0.46 12.06
CA ILE A 84 7.03 1.22 10.96
C ILE A 84 7.42 0.61 9.61
N GLU A 85 8.70 0.24 9.42
CA GLU A 85 9.18 -0.42 8.20
C GLU A 85 8.48 -1.75 7.97
N ASP A 86 8.36 -2.60 9.00
CA ASP A 86 7.66 -3.87 8.94
C ASP A 86 6.16 -3.68 8.61
N ALA A 87 5.49 -2.74 9.28
CA ALA A 87 4.09 -2.44 9.03
C ALA A 87 3.84 -1.93 7.60
N ALA A 88 4.76 -1.11 7.07
CA ALA A 88 4.67 -0.63 5.70
C ALA A 88 4.82 -1.77 4.68
N GLU A 89 5.74 -2.72 4.94
CA GLU A 89 5.94 -3.86 4.04
C GLU A 89 4.75 -4.84 4.09
N GLN A 90 4.21 -5.12 5.28
CA GLN A 90 2.99 -5.91 5.44
C GLN A 90 1.80 -5.28 4.71
N LEU A 91 1.63 -3.96 4.80
CA LEU A 91 0.57 -3.24 4.10
C LEU A 91 0.71 -3.38 2.57
N LYS A 92 1.91 -3.25 2.02
CA LYS A 92 2.16 -3.45 0.58
C LYS A 92 1.83 -4.88 0.16
N ALA A 93 2.33 -5.88 0.90
CA ALA A 93 2.06 -7.29 0.61
C ALA A 93 0.55 -7.59 0.64
N HIS A 94 -0.17 -7.06 1.63
CA HIS A 94 -1.61 -7.22 1.74
C HIS A 94 -2.36 -6.55 0.59
N ALA A 95 -1.95 -5.35 0.18
CA ALA A 95 -2.54 -4.64 -0.95
C ALA A 95 -2.37 -5.42 -2.26
N GLU A 96 -1.16 -5.93 -2.55
CA GLU A 96 -0.89 -6.73 -3.75
C GLU A 96 -1.62 -8.08 -3.74
N SER A 97 -1.71 -8.74 -2.57
CA SER A 97 -2.51 -9.95 -2.43
C SER A 97 -3.99 -9.69 -2.69
N SER A 98 -4.52 -8.57 -2.20
CA SER A 98 -5.92 -8.18 -2.39
C SER A 98 -6.23 -7.86 -3.86
N LYS A 99 -5.33 -7.14 -4.55
CA LYS A 99 -5.42 -6.90 -6.00
C LYS A 99 -5.42 -8.21 -6.78
N THR A 100 -4.49 -9.12 -6.46
CA THR A 100 -4.38 -10.42 -7.12
C THR A 100 -5.65 -11.25 -6.93
N TRP A 101 -6.18 -11.29 -5.70
CA TRP A 101 -7.43 -11.98 -5.39
C TRP A 101 -8.62 -11.40 -6.17
N LEU A 102 -8.76 -10.07 -6.20
CA LEU A 102 -9.79 -9.39 -6.99
C LEU A 102 -9.67 -9.73 -8.48
N THR A 103 -8.47 -9.61 -9.05
CA THR A 103 -8.23 -9.96 -10.46
C THR A 103 -8.63 -11.41 -10.75
N GLY A 104 -8.31 -12.35 -9.86
CA GLY A 104 -8.74 -13.76 -9.98
C GLY A 104 -10.27 -13.89 -10.00
N LYS A 105 -10.97 -13.27 -9.04
CA LYS A 105 -12.43 -13.32 -8.95
C LYS A 105 -13.13 -12.70 -10.16
N PHE A 106 -12.64 -11.57 -10.65
CA PHE A 106 -13.22 -10.95 -11.84
C PHE A 106 -12.87 -11.70 -13.13
N THR A 107 -11.76 -12.43 -13.18
CA THR A 107 -11.44 -13.31 -14.32
C THR A 107 -12.41 -14.49 -14.36
N GLU A 108 -12.68 -15.13 -13.22
CA GLU A 108 -13.68 -16.19 -13.08
C GLU A 108 -15.07 -15.73 -13.52
N LEU A 109 -15.52 -14.55 -13.05
CA LEU A 109 -16.81 -13.98 -13.45
C LEU A 109 -16.91 -13.70 -14.96
N ARG A 110 -15.83 -13.20 -15.58
CA ARG A 110 -15.81 -12.96 -17.04
C ARG A 110 -15.94 -14.27 -17.81
N LEU A 111 -15.22 -15.32 -17.41
CA LEU A 111 -15.31 -16.63 -18.07
C LEU A 111 -16.72 -17.21 -18.01
N LEU A 112 -17.40 -17.09 -16.86
CA LEU A 112 -18.79 -17.53 -16.73
C LEU A 112 -19.73 -16.73 -17.64
N LEU A 113 -19.55 -15.40 -17.73
CA LEU A 113 -20.35 -14.56 -18.62
C LEU A 113 -20.11 -14.90 -20.10
N ASP A 114 -18.86 -15.14 -20.49
CA ASP A 114 -18.51 -15.54 -21.86
C ASP A 114 -19.14 -16.90 -22.22
N GLU A 115 -19.14 -17.86 -21.29
CA GLU A 115 -19.78 -19.17 -21.47
C GLU A 115 -21.30 -19.03 -21.63
N GLU A 116 -21.96 -18.28 -20.74
CA GLU A 116 -23.40 -18.01 -20.82
C GLU A 116 -23.78 -17.30 -22.13
N GLU A 117 -22.96 -16.33 -22.57
CA GLU A 117 -23.20 -15.64 -23.85
C GLU A 117 -23.14 -16.62 -25.03
N VAL A 118 -22.15 -17.52 -25.05
CA VAL A 118 -22.02 -18.54 -26.10
C VAL A 118 -23.22 -19.50 -26.08
N LEU A 119 -23.67 -19.93 -24.91
CA LEU A 119 -24.82 -20.82 -24.77
C LEU A 119 -26.11 -20.14 -25.24
N ALA A 120 -26.34 -18.88 -24.86
CA ALA A 120 -27.51 -18.11 -25.28
C ALA A 120 -27.54 -17.93 -26.80
N LYS A 121 -26.41 -17.58 -27.42
CA LYS A 121 -26.31 -17.47 -28.89
C LYS A 121 -26.62 -18.80 -29.58
N LYS A 122 -26.03 -19.90 -29.12
CA LYS A 122 -26.31 -21.24 -29.68
C LYS A 122 -27.79 -21.62 -29.57
N PHE A 123 -28.45 -21.27 -28.47
CA PHE A 123 -29.88 -21.51 -28.30
C PHE A 123 -30.71 -20.72 -29.32
N ILE A 124 -30.38 -19.44 -29.54
CA ILE A 124 -31.03 -18.61 -30.56
C ILE A 124 -30.82 -19.24 -31.94
N ASP A 125 -29.58 -19.52 -32.33
CA ASP A 125 -29.25 -20.08 -33.65
C ASP A 125 -30.03 -21.36 -33.94
N LYS A 126 -30.08 -22.26 -32.95
CA LYS A 126 -30.80 -23.54 -33.07
C LYS A 126 -32.30 -23.34 -33.26
N ASN A 127 -32.92 -22.45 -32.48
CA ASN A 127 -34.35 -22.18 -32.60
C ASN A 127 -34.68 -21.47 -33.92
N THR A 128 -33.85 -20.53 -34.35
CA THR A 128 -33.97 -19.87 -35.64
C THR A 128 -33.86 -20.89 -36.78
N GLN A 129 -32.90 -21.82 -36.71
CA GLN A 129 -32.77 -22.89 -37.71
C GLN A 129 -34.04 -23.76 -37.78
N PHE A 130 -34.59 -24.17 -36.64
CA PHE A 130 -35.83 -24.95 -36.63
C PHE A 130 -37.02 -24.17 -37.20
N ALA A 131 -37.16 -22.89 -36.85
CA ALA A 131 -38.22 -22.05 -37.39
C ALA A 131 -38.11 -21.87 -38.91
N LEU A 132 -36.90 -21.61 -39.41
CA LEU A 132 -36.65 -21.49 -40.85
C LEU A 132 -36.92 -22.79 -41.59
N GLN A 133 -36.57 -23.94 -41.01
CA GLN A 133 -36.90 -25.23 -41.59
C GLN A 133 -38.42 -25.42 -41.70
N ALA A 134 -39.16 -25.13 -40.62
CA ALA A 134 -40.62 -25.24 -40.62
C ALA A 134 -41.28 -24.31 -41.65
N TYR A 135 -40.79 -23.07 -41.81
CA TYR A 135 -41.26 -22.18 -42.87
C TYR A 135 -40.92 -22.71 -44.26
N GLY A 136 -39.73 -23.29 -44.46
CA GLY A 136 -39.37 -23.96 -45.71
C GLY A 136 -40.30 -25.12 -46.06
N ASP A 137 -40.68 -25.94 -45.07
CA ASP A 137 -41.66 -27.03 -45.25
C ASP A 137 -43.05 -26.49 -45.64
N GLN A 138 -43.48 -25.39 -45.02
CA GLN A 138 -44.76 -24.75 -45.34
C GLN A 138 -44.77 -24.15 -46.75
N ILE A 139 -43.69 -23.48 -47.17
CA ILE A 139 -43.56 -22.91 -48.51
C ILE A 139 -43.69 -24.01 -49.56
N ARG A 140 -42.96 -25.14 -49.40
CA ARG A 140 -43.09 -26.28 -50.31
C ARG A 140 -44.51 -26.82 -50.42
N SER A 141 -45.19 -26.96 -49.28
CA SER A 141 -46.60 -27.39 -49.26
C SER A 141 -47.51 -26.42 -50.01
N CYS A 142 -47.29 -25.11 -49.89
CA CYS A 142 -48.01 -24.10 -50.66
C CYS A 142 -47.71 -24.20 -52.16
N GLU A 143 -46.46 -24.41 -52.56
CA GLU A 143 -46.06 -24.62 -53.96
C GLU A 143 -46.78 -25.84 -54.56
N ASP A 144 -46.79 -26.97 -53.84
CA ASP A 144 -47.51 -28.17 -54.26
C ASP A 144 -49.02 -27.90 -54.45
N GLN A 145 -49.64 -27.12 -53.56
CA GLN A 145 -51.03 -26.72 -53.68
C GLN A 145 -51.28 -25.80 -54.88
N ILE A 146 -50.37 -24.85 -55.14
CA ILE A 146 -50.45 -23.96 -56.31
C ILE A 146 -50.39 -24.77 -57.60
N ASP A 147 -49.51 -25.77 -57.68
CA ASP A 147 -49.37 -26.64 -58.85
C ASP A 147 -50.65 -27.47 -59.09
N ILE A 148 -51.22 -28.04 -58.03
CA ILE A 148 -52.50 -28.75 -58.09
C ILE A 148 -53.60 -27.82 -58.61
N LEU A 149 -53.75 -26.64 -58.02
CA LEU A 149 -54.78 -25.67 -58.41
C LEU A 149 -54.59 -25.21 -59.86
N SER A 150 -53.36 -24.99 -60.29
CA SER A 150 -53.04 -24.59 -61.67
C SER A 150 -53.41 -25.69 -62.66
N SER A 151 -53.10 -26.96 -62.34
CA SER A 151 -53.48 -28.11 -63.18
C SER A 151 -55.00 -28.25 -63.31
N LEU A 152 -55.74 -28.07 -62.21
CA LEU A 152 -57.20 -28.11 -62.20
C LEU A 152 -57.80 -26.94 -63.00
N SER A 153 -57.25 -25.73 -62.82
CA SER A 153 -57.69 -24.55 -63.57
C SER A 153 -57.49 -24.74 -65.07
N ASN A 154 -56.35 -25.27 -65.50
CA ASN A 154 -56.08 -25.60 -66.90
C ASN A 154 -57.09 -26.62 -67.44
N ARG A 155 -57.40 -27.69 -66.69
CA ARG A 155 -58.41 -28.68 -67.09
C ARG A 155 -59.79 -28.06 -67.26
N VAL A 156 -60.23 -27.24 -66.30
CA VAL A 156 -61.53 -26.53 -66.38
C VAL A 156 -61.56 -25.59 -67.58
N CYS A 157 -60.46 -24.91 -67.86
CA CYS A 157 -60.34 -24.02 -69.02
C CYS A 157 -60.48 -24.81 -70.34
N SER A 158 -59.79 -25.94 -70.47
CA SER A 158 -59.92 -26.82 -71.64
C SER A 158 -61.35 -27.29 -71.86
N ILE A 159 -62.03 -27.75 -70.79
CA ILE A 159 -63.45 -28.16 -70.87
C ILE A 159 -64.32 -26.98 -71.32
N SER A 160 -64.10 -25.77 -70.78
CA SER A 160 -64.91 -24.60 -71.14
C SER A 160 -64.75 -24.12 -72.58
N GLN A 161 -63.64 -24.46 -73.23
CA GLN A 161 -63.33 -24.09 -74.61
C GLN A 161 -63.75 -25.17 -75.63
N GLU A 162 -64.17 -26.36 -75.17
CA GLU A 162 -64.60 -27.44 -76.06
C GLU A 162 -65.93 -27.08 -76.74
N THR A 163 -65.96 -27.20 -78.06
CA THR A 163 -67.09 -26.71 -78.89
C THR A 163 -68.00 -27.83 -79.38
N ASP A 164 -67.57 -29.09 -79.32
CA ASP A 164 -68.41 -30.25 -79.64
C ASP A 164 -69.23 -30.72 -78.41
N PRO A 165 -70.58 -30.68 -78.46
CA PRO A 165 -71.44 -31.07 -77.34
C PRO A 165 -71.25 -32.51 -76.85
N VAL A 166 -70.83 -33.44 -77.73
CA VAL A 166 -70.64 -34.84 -77.36
C VAL A 166 -69.28 -35.04 -76.69
N GLN A 167 -68.20 -34.42 -77.22
CA GLN A 167 -66.88 -34.49 -76.58
C GLN A 167 -66.82 -33.73 -75.26
N LEU A 168 -67.54 -32.61 -75.13
CA LEU A 168 -67.67 -31.87 -73.87
C LEU A 168 -68.22 -32.73 -72.72
N LEU A 169 -69.15 -33.65 -73.03
CA LEU A 169 -69.72 -34.58 -72.05
C LEU A 169 -68.82 -35.80 -71.75
N GLN A 170 -67.75 -35.98 -72.52
CA GLN A 170 -66.82 -37.12 -72.44
C GLN A 170 -65.41 -36.73 -71.92
N THR A 171 -65.08 -35.43 -71.83
CA THR A 171 -63.86 -34.86 -71.24
C THR A 171 -63.91 -34.77 -69.71
#